data_AF-A0A3S0QFA2-F1
#
_entry.id   AF-A0A3S0QFA2-F1
#
_cell.length_a   1.000
_cell.length_b   1.000
_cell.length_c   1.000
_cell.angle_alpha   90.00
_cell.angle_beta   90.00
_cell.angle_gamma   90.00
#
_symmetry.space_group_name_H-M   'P 1'
#
loop_
_entity.id
_entity.type
_entity.pdbx_description
1 polymer ?
#
loop_
_entity_poly.entity_id
_entity_poly.type
_entity_poly.pdbx_seq_one_letter_code
_entity_poly.pdbx_strand_id
1 'polypeptide(L)'
;MSNAKWVKLIGALVDSWPLVPQCLVKLMWEDASVERYLLIDEQDSYNFNYYASAMESMVSGRPSLGGWCAYKEIEWLEFPRFVGAEMQDLEAVRRVVEAVGQFRVVLGADS
;
A
#
# COMPACT_ATOMS: atom_id res chain seq x y z
N MET A 1 -5.97 -6.79 -10.04
CA MET A 1 -7.08 -6.55 -9.08
C MET A 1 -7.98 -5.43 -9.64
N SER A 2 -9.28 -5.40 -9.32
CA SER A 2 -10.16 -4.31 -9.79
C SER A 2 -9.94 -3.01 -9.00
N ASN A 3 -10.22 -1.86 -9.62
CA ASN A 3 -10.09 -0.56 -8.95
C ASN A 3 -10.94 -0.47 -7.68
N ALA A 4 -12.19 -0.96 -7.71
CA ALA A 4 -13.06 -0.94 -6.53
C ALA A 4 -12.47 -1.73 -5.34
N LYS A 5 -11.73 -2.81 -5.61
CA LYS A 5 -11.07 -3.57 -4.56
C LYS A 5 -9.81 -2.86 -4.04
N TRP A 6 -9.07 -2.18 -4.91
CA TRP A 6 -7.99 -1.29 -4.50
C TRP A 6 -8.49 -0.15 -3.60
N VAL A 7 -9.56 0.55 -3.98
CA VAL A 7 -10.16 1.62 -3.15
C VAL A 7 -10.50 1.10 -1.75
N LYS A 8 -11.13 -0.09 -1.65
CA LYS A 8 -11.45 -0.68 -0.35
C LYS A 8 -10.21 -1.04 0.48
N LEU A 9 -9.16 -1.55 -0.17
CA LEU A 9 -7.91 -1.89 0.50
C LEU A 9 -7.23 -0.63 1.03
N ILE A 10 -7.07 0.39 0.19
CA ILE A 10 -6.46 1.67 0.58
C ILE A 10 -7.26 2.32 1.70
N GLY A 11 -8.60 2.36 1.60
CA GLY A 11 -9.45 2.87 2.67
C GLY A 11 -9.24 2.15 4.00
N ALA A 12 -9.18 0.81 4.00
CA ALA A 12 -8.95 0.04 5.22
C ALA A 12 -7.55 0.27 5.82
N LEU A 13 -6.53 0.47 4.98
CA LEU A 13 -5.18 0.79 5.44
C LEU A 13 -5.10 2.21 6.01
N VAL A 14 -5.77 3.19 5.40
CA VAL A 14 -5.90 4.56 5.91
C VAL A 14 -6.64 4.58 7.26
N ASP A 15 -7.78 3.91 7.36
CA ASP A 15 -8.54 3.80 8.62
C ASP A 15 -7.72 3.11 9.74
N SER A 16 -6.73 2.31 9.35
CA SER A 16 -5.84 1.56 10.24
C SER A 16 -4.40 2.07 10.21
N TRP A 17 -4.15 3.31 9.79
CA TRP A 17 -2.81 3.82 9.51
C TRP A 17 -1.77 3.60 10.62
N PRO A 18 -2.11 3.64 11.95
CA PRO A 18 -1.10 3.42 12.99
C PRO A 18 -0.54 1.99 12.99
N LEU A 19 -1.27 1.04 12.38
CA LEU A 19 -0.84 -0.36 12.24
C LEU A 19 0.10 -0.59 11.06
N VAL A 20 0.23 0.40 10.17
CA VAL A 20 1.00 0.31 8.93
C VAL A 20 2.08 1.40 8.89
N PRO A 21 3.03 1.43 9.84
CA PRO A 21 4.13 2.38 9.81
C PRO A 21 4.97 2.29 8.53
N GLN A 22 5.02 1.12 7.86
CA GLN A 22 5.67 0.97 6.57
C GLN A 22 4.94 -0.02 5.67
N CYS A 23 4.75 0.37 4.42
CA CYS A 23 4.25 -0.48 3.34
C CYS A 23 5.03 -0.18 2.06
N LEU A 24 5.73 -1.17 1.51
CA LEU A 24 6.40 -1.05 0.22
C LEU A 24 5.39 -1.28 -0.91
N VAL A 25 5.65 -0.65 -2.05
CA VAL A 25 4.85 -0.77 -3.26
C VAL A 25 5.78 -1.18 -4.39
N LYS A 26 5.45 -2.26 -5.11
CA LYS A 26 6.09 -2.56 -6.39
C LYS A 26 5.21 -2.09 -7.54
N LEU A 27 5.76 -1.28 -8.43
CA LEU A 27 5.10 -0.88 -9.67
C LEU A 27 5.52 -1.80 -10.82
N MET A 28 4.58 -2.18 -11.70
CA MET A 28 4.77 -3.24 -12.71
C MET A 28 5.92 -2.99 -13.70
N TRP A 29 6.25 -1.74 -14.00
CA TRP A 29 7.27 -1.36 -14.99
C TRP A 29 8.61 -0.98 -14.36
N GLU A 30 8.70 -0.94 -13.03
CA GLU A 30 9.96 -0.62 -12.34
C GLU A 30 10.77 -1.89 -12.12
N ASP A 31 12.09 -1.73 -12.06
CA ASP A 31 12.99 -2.77 -11.61
C ASP A 31 12.68 -3.14 -10.14
N ALA A 32 12.92 -4.39 -9.75
CA ALA A 32 12.67 -4.85 -8.39
C ALA A 32 13.54 -4.15 -7.33
N SER A 33 14.67 -3.56 -7.73
CA SER A 33 15.54 -2.77 -6.85
C SER A 33 15.00 -1.38 -6.50
N VAL A 34 13.95 -0.91 -7.17
CA VAL A 34 13.35 0.40 -6.87
C VAL A 34 12.40 0.26 -5.70
N GLU A 35 12.80 0.83 -4.55
CA GLU A 35 11.95 0.89 -3.37
C GLU A 35 10.98 2.08 -3.47
N ARG A 36 9.68 1.78 -3.49
CA ARG A 36 8.61 2.76 -3.31
C ARG A 36 7.86 2.46 -2.03
N TYR A 37 7.33 3.50 -1.41
CA TYR A 37 6.57 3.42 -0.17
C TYR A 37 5.15 3.91 -0.43
N LEU A 38 4.17 3.21 0.13
CA LEU A 38 2.80 3.70 0.25
C LEU A 38 2.76 4.62 1.46
N LEU A 39 2.61 5.91 1.20
CA LEU A 39 2.51 6.96 2.19
C LEU A 39 1.04 7.03 2.62
N ILE A 40 0.79 6.75 3.89
CA ILE A 40 -0.54 6.78 4.51
C ILE A 40 -0.44 7.53 5.83
N ASP A 41 -1.38 8.45 6.07
CA ASP A 41 -1.58 9.11 7.35
C ASP A 41 -3.07 9.30 7.69
N GLU A 42 -3.34 9.92 8.84
CA GLU A 42 -4.69 10.17 9.35
C GLU A 42 -5.53 11.14 8.51
N GLN A 43 -4.91 11.91 7.60
CA GLN A 43 -5.53 12.95 6.79
C GLN A 43 -5.87 12.45 5.39
N ASP A 44 -5.35 11.30 4.98
CA ASP A 44 -5.67 10.71 3.70
C ASP A 44 -7.15 10.37 3.58
N SER A 45 -7.78 10.72 2.45
CA SER A 45 -9.21 10.50 2.26
C SER A 45 -9.59 10.24 0.81
N TYR A 46 -10.71 9.52 0.64
CA TYR A 46 -11.28 9.27 -0.67
C TYR A 46 -11.78 10.57 -1.30
N ASN A 47 -11.53 10.75 -2.60
CA ASN A 47 -11.74 11.98 -3.38
C ASN A 47 -10.81 13.16 -3.03
N PHE A 48 -9.73 12.91 -2.28
CA PHE A 48 -8.67 13.90 -2.07
C PHE A 48 -7.28 13.31 -2.32
N ASN A 49 -6.98 12.16 -1.72
CA ASN A 49 -5.67 11.49 -1.85
C ASN A 49 -5.79 10.27 -2.77
N TYR A 50 -6.90 9.53 -2.65
CA TYR A 50 -7.19 8.38 -3.50
C TYR A 50 -8.60 8.45 -4.09
N TYR A 51 -8.73 7.90 -5.30
CA TYR A 51 -9.88 8.11 -6.18
C TYR A 51 -10.35 6.80 -6.79
N ALA A 52 -11.38 6.85 -7.63
CA ALA A 52 -11.95 5.65 -8.25
C ALA A 52 -10.96 4.82 -9.10
N SER A 53 -9.84 5.39 -9.55
CA SER A 53 -8.89 4.69 -10.43
C SER A 53 -7.40 4.91 -10.14
N ALA A 54 -7.07 5.78 -9.20
CA ALA A 54 -5.68 6.19 -8.93
C ALA A 54 -5.54 6.82 -7.55
N MET A 55 -4.30 7.03 -7.14
CA MET A 55 -3.90 7.83 -5.97
C MET A 55 -3.00 8.97 -6.43
N GLU A 56 -3.06 10.09 -5.74
CA GLU A 56 -2.18 11.24 -5.94
C GLU A 56 -1.29 11.40 -4.70
N SER A 57 0.02 11.51 -4.91
CA SER A 57 1.02 11.75 -3.85
C SER A 57 1.13 10.69 -2.74
N MET A 58 0.36 9.60 -2.79
CA MET A 58 0.44 8.50 -1.82
C MET A 58 1.55 7.48 -2.12
N VAL A 59 2.26 7.60 -3.24
CA VAL A 59 3.41 6.72 -3.55
C VAL A 59 4.68 7.57 -3.60
N SER A 60 5.68 7.19 -2.80
CA SER A 60 6.92 7.97 -2.67
C SER A 60 7.65 8.15 -4.00
N GLY A 61 8.44 9.23 -4.10
CA GLY A 61 9.18 9.59 -5.30
C GLY A 61 8.30 10.22 -6.39
N ARG A 62 8.66 10.03 -7.66
CA ARG A 62 7.85 10.49 -8.81
C ARG A 62 7.37 9.29 -9.64
N PRO A 63 6.13 8.81 -9.44
CA PRO A 63 5.50 7.89 -10.37
C PRO A 63 5.47 8.46 -11.79
N SER A 64 5.33 7.60 -12.80
CA SER A 64 5.39 7.97 -14.23
C SER A 64 4.36 9.04 -14.63
N LEU A 65 3.24 9.14 -13.90
CA LEU A 65 2.17 10.11 -14.14
C LEU A 65 2.28 11.36 -13.25
N GLY A 66 3.50 11.84 -13.00
CA GLY A 66 3.71 13.17 -12.41
C GLY A 66 3.15 13.33 -10.99
N GLY A 67 3.22 12.28 -10.17
CA GLY A 67 2.66 12.26 -8.81
C GLY A 67 1.43 11.36 -8.66
N TRP A 68 0.83 10.95 -9.78
CA TRP A 68 -0.28 10.01 -9.80
C TRP A 68 0.18 8.57 -9.96
N CYS A 69 -0.48 7.64 -9.28
CA CYS A 69 -0.31 6.20 -9.43
C CYS A 69 -1.66 5.55 -9.70
N ALA A 70 -1.88 5.02 -10.90
CA ALA A 70 -3.10 4.29 -11.21
C ALA A 70 -3.05 2.88 -10.60
N TYR A 71 -4.18 2.38 -10.11
CA TYR A 71 -4.20 1.10 -9.40
C TYR A 71 -3.77 -0.11 -10.22
N LYS A 72 -3.94 -0.03 -11.55
CA LYS A 72 -3.49 -1.07 -12.49
C LYS A 72 -1.97 -1.19 -12.55
N GLU A 73 -1.25 -0.24 -11.97
CA GLU A 73 0.20 -0.08 -12.07
C GLU A 73 0.93 -0.73 -10.89
N ILE A 74 0.18 -1.07 -9.84
CA ILE A 74 0.68 -1.74 -8.65
C ILE A 74 0.70 -3.25 -8.90
N GLU A 75 1.88 -3.84 -8.73
CA GLU A 75 2.13 -5.26 -8.85
C GLU A 75 1.83 -5.98 -7.51
N TRP A 76 2.42 -5.48 -6.42
CA TRP A 76 2.19 -6.00 -5.07
C TRP A 76 2.46 -4.93 -3.99
N LEU A 77 1.97 -5.21 -2.78
CA LEU A 77 2.31 -4.50 -1.55
C LEU A 77 3.08 -5.44 -0.63
N GLU A 78 4.03 -4.90 0.12
CA GLU A 78 4.79 -5.64 1.13
C GLU A 78 4.79 -4.90 2.46
N PHE A 79 4.57 -5.65 3.52
CA PHE A 79 4.53 -5.16 4.89
C PHE A 79 5.73 -5.75 5.63
N PRO A 80 6.82 -4.99 5.81
CA PRO A 80 8.01 -5.50 6.49
C PRO A 80 7.70 -5.74 7.97
N ARG A 81 8.32 -6.76 8.56
CA ARG A 81 8.19 -7.05 9.99
C ARG A 81 8.87 -5.97 10.84
N PHE A 82 10.01 -5.46 10.37
CA PHE A 82 10.81 -4.48 11.09
C PHE A 82 10.81 -3.15 10.33
N VAL A 83 10.49 -2.07 11.04
CA VAL A 83 10.53 -0.69 10.56
C VAL A 83 11.55 0.05 11.42
N GLY A 84 12.80 0.08 10.96
CA GLY A 84 13.93 0.51 11.79
C GLY A 84 14.10 -0.39 13.01
N ALA A 85 13.90 0.17 14.21
CA ALA A 85 13.99 -0.56 15.48
C ALA A 85 12.64 -1.10 15.98
N GLU A 86 11.53 -0.78 15.31
CA GLU A 86 10.18 -1.14 15.73
C GLU A 86 9.67 -2.36 14.96
N MET A 87 8.78 -3.13 15.59
CA MET A 87 8.15 -4.30 14.99
C MET A 87 6.71 -3.96 14.58
N GLN A 88 6.42 -4.14 13.30
CA GLN A 88 5.06 -4.01 12.75
C GLN A 88 4.25 -5.27 13.06
N ASP A 89 3.03 -5.10 13.58
CA ASP A 89 2.13 -6.21 13.89
C ASP A 89 1.50 -6.76 12.61
N LEU A 90 2.22 -7.67 11.95
CA LEU A 90 1.79 -8.30 10.69
C LEU A 90 0.50 -9.11 10.86
N GLU A 91 0.18 -9.59 12.06
CA GLU A 91 -1.08 -10.30 12.30
C GLU A 91 -2.25 -9.32 12.29
N ALA A 92 -2.11 -8.15 12.93
CA ALA A 92 -3.09 -7.09 12.88
C ALA A 92 -3.28 -6.55 11.44
N VAL A 93 -2.19 -6.29 10.72
CA VAL A 93 -2.23 -5.86 9.31
C VAL A 93 -2.94 -6.92 8.45
N ARG A 94 -2.61 -8.19 8.63
CA ARG A 94 -3.26 -9.29 7.90
C ARG A 94 -4.77 -9.33 8.15
N ARG A 95 -5.23 -9.14 9.38
CA ARG A 95 -6.68 -9.10 9.70
C ARG A 95 -7.37 -7.93 8.99
N VAL A 96 -6.75 -6.76 8.91
CA VAL A 96 -7.27 -5.60 8.16
C VAL A 96 -7.41 -5.95 6.67
N VAL A 97 -6.38 -6.54 6.07
CA VAL A 97 -6.40 -6.94 4.64
C VAL A 97 -7.46 -8.02 4.38
N GLU A 98 -7.55 -9.04 5.24
CA GLU A 98 -8.52 -10.15 5.09
C GLU A 98 -9.97 -9.67 5.27
N ALA A 99 -10.21 -8.63 6.09
CA ALA A 99 -11.54 -8.03 6.25
C ALA A 99 -12.05 -7.33 4.98
N VAL A 100 -11.15 -6.85 4.12
CA VAL A 100 -11.52 -6.24 2.82
C VAL A 100 -11.93 -7.30 1.80
N GLY A 101 -11.34 -8.49 1.87
CA GLY A 101 -11.66 -9.62 1.00
C GLY A 101 -10.50 -10.61 0.86
N GLN A 102 -10.59 -11.51 -0.12
CA GLN A 102 -9.57 -12.54 -0.32
C GLN A 102 -8.38 -12.00 -1.12
N PHE A 103 -7.18 -12.00 -0.54
CA PHE A 103 -5.94 -11.63 -1.22
C PHE A 103 -4.99 -12.82 -1.27
N ARG A 104 -4.14 -12.87 -2.28
CA ARG A 104 -3.01 -13.79 -2.28
C ARG A 104 -1.96 -13.21 -1.34
N VAL A 105 -1.77 -13.85 -0.19
CA VAL A 105 -0.73 -13.50 0.78
C VAL A 105 0.44 -14.45 0.61
N VAL A 106 1.65 -13.90 0.52
CA VAL A 106 2.90 -14.66 0.49
C VAL A 106 3.73 -14.20 1.68
N LEU A 107 4.22 -15.15 2.47
CA LEU A 107 5.15 -14.86 3.56
C LEU A 107 6.56 -14.81 2.94
N GLY A 108 7.19 -13.64 2.98
CA GLY A 108 8.61 -13.49 2.64
C GLY A 108 9.50 -14.01 3.76
N ALA A 109 10.72 -14.41 3.43
CA ALA A 109 11.75 -14.61 4.44
C ALA A 109 12.30 -13.22 4.81
N ASP A 110 12.23 -12.86 6.09
CA ASP A 110 12.94 -11.69 6.61
C ASP A 110 14.44 -11.92 6.33
N SER A 111 15.03 -11.19 5.39
CA SER A 111 16.47 -11.24 5.07
C SER A 111 17.27 -10.33 5.98
#